data_AF-A0A9X1MR84-F1
#
_entry.id   AF-A0A9X1MR84-F1
#
_cell.length_a   1.000
_cell.length_b   1.000
_cell.length_c   1.000
_cell.angle_alpha   90.00
_cell.angle_beta   90.00
_cell.angle_gamma   90.00
#
_symmetry.space_group_name_H-M   'P 1'
#
loop_
_entity.id
_entity.type
_entity.pdbx_description
1 polymer ?
#
loop_
_entity_poly.entity_id
_entity_poly.type
_entity_poly.pdbx_seq_one_letter_code
_entity_poly.pdbx_strand_id
1 'polypeptide(L)'
;MRKARIRRLGALLRAKQKKKNKDANSVSASEELVEAQWLACMMMYPERLSEDALPLQVFRVPCHRDIYSALLGLHLTGDEDRDDHQLLADLLTYGYDKLTASALIQAVMHSGGDLNNITDYAATLRKRLTPEPVELPPDGEIVRLELGGGSSFRTLTTEELFAEQQPREWLLANLLTRNEPAVIVGPSKTLKSSLAVDLCAALASGGKFLNHFAAEKPLRVGFACSSNQQQTLTDLTQRWGEARKSAPATDNLMWLLTTDDPADPETVGKLRDWITKHELEVVVIDAIRLSSTGKRKQAEALQTLAQCCLDNGATPILCVQTRKEMKPGKLEASILAGNLDFAQQWLLVNRRQSYAPGSGEHRLWLALGGYAGQGGEWGVDVDEGRLTNVGQAVPAEMETLASRAAEMEMLATRAAGTACPTTKNGRSWKTIVHEADTLQDEAERLKDAALDQRMRSRIRLAMTDLGEAHATKLRVRENCGMNGTKFARGWDRMVAAGEIEKIVDEKRFYDPKYRLIQSAQEKKDAVESTPLVGSAVRTMGSDNRLARSIDASAVRTADPTGDALRDEKKLGAAVQSVDSRCGSIAS
;
A
#
# COMPACT_ATOMS: atom_id res chain seq x y z
N MET A 1 -7.25 -13.27 53.77
CA MET A 1 -7.62 -12.27 54.81
C MET A 1 -6.77 -10.99 54.83
N ARG A 2 -5.44 -11.04 54.58
CA ARG A 2 -4.55 -9.84 54.59
C ARG A 2 -4.93 -8.77 53.54
N LYS A 3 -5.28 -9.17 52.31
CA LYS A 3 -5.75 -8.26 51.23
C LYS A 3 -7.04 -7.49 51.57
N ALA A 4 -7.99 -8.10 52.29
CA ALA A 4 -9.24 -7.45 52.68
C ALA A 4 -9.04 -6.39 53.78
N ARG A 5 -8.12 -6.64 54.72
CA ARG A 5 -7.79 -5.70 55.80
C ARG A 5 -7.07 -4.45 55.28
N ILE A 6 -6.19 -4.62 54.29
CA ILE A 6 -5.49 -3.53 53.59
C ILE A 6 -6.50 -2.66 52.80
N ARG A 7 -7.45 -3.27 52.09
CA ARG A 7 -8.50 -2.51 51.37
C ARG A 7 -9.37 -1.66 52.31
N ARG A 8 -9.71 -2.18 53.49
CA ARG A 8 -10.54 -1.48 54.49
C ARG A 8 -9.81 -0.32 55.16
N LEU A 9 -8.51 -0.49 55.44
CA LEU A 9 -7.66 0.60 55.97
C LEU A 9 -7.45 1.70 54.93
N GLY A 10 -7.19 1.32 53.67
CA GLY A 10 -7.05 2.28 52.57
C GLY A 10 -8.33 3.07 52.28
N ALA A 11 -9.52 2.49 52.48
CA ALA A 11 -10.79 3.21 52.36
C ALA A 11 -10.99 4.24 53.48
N LEU A 12 -10.60 3.91 54.73
CA LEU A 12 -10.71 4.82 55.88
C LEU A 12 -9.73 5.99 55.81
N LEU A 13 -8.51 5.76 55.32
CA LEU A 13 -7.52 6.83 55.11
C LEU A 13 -7.96 7.79 54.00
N ARG A 14 -8.51 7.26 52.89
CA ARG A 14 -9.08 8.06 51.79
C ARG A 14 -10.23 8.98 52.22
N ALA A 15 -11.10 8.51 53.12
CA ALA A 15 -12.21 9.32 53.64
C ALA A 15 -11.73 10.51 54.51
N LYS A 16 -10.63 10.33 55.27
CA LYS A 16 -10.02 11.42 56.06
C LYS A 16 -9.27 12.44 55.20
N GLN A 17 -8.60 12.00 54.13
CA GLN A 17 -7.86 12.88 53.22
C GLN A 17 -8.78 13.76 52.35
N LYS A 18 -9.91 13.21 51.88
CA LYS A 18 -10.94 13.99 51.12
C LYS A 18 -11.50 15.18 51.92
N LYS A 19 -11.52 15.09 53.25
CA LYS A 19 -12.00 16.18 54.12
C LYS A 19 -10.93 17.25 54.38
N LYS A 20 -9.63 16.93 54.21
CA LYS A 20 -8.51 17.84 54.48
C LYS A 20 -8.06 18.63 53.25
N ASN A 21 -8.23 18.09 52.04
CA ASN A 21 -7.80 18.75 50.80
C ASN A 21 -8.80 19.78 50.23
N LYS A 22 -9.93 20.05 50.91
CA LYS A 22 -10.89 21.06 50.44
C LYS A 22 -10.44 22.51 50.72
N ASP A 23 -9.43 22.71 51.57
CA ASP A 23 -9.11 24.02 52.14
C ASP A 23 -7.68 24.55 51.85
N ALA A 24 -6.94 24.01 50.87
CA ALA A 24 -5.58 24.50 50.56
C ALA A 24 -5.46 24.91 49.09
N ASN A 25 -5.48 26.23 48.86
CA ASN A 25 -5.30 26.85 47.56
C ASN A 25 -3.85 27.38 47.45
N SER A 26 -2.97 26.63 46.81
CA SER A 26 -1.70 27.12 46.26
C SER A 26 -1.43 26.42 44.93
N VAL A 27 -1.22 27.20 43.87
CA VAL A 27 -1.20 26.71 42.48
C VAL A 27 -0.01 25.79 42.19
N SER A 28 1.09 25.88 42.95
CA SER A 28 2.25 24.97 42.80
C SER A 28 2.01 23.58 43.41
N ALA A 29 1.28 23.49 44.53
CA ALA A 29 1.00 22.21 45.18
C ALA A 29 0.09 21.30 44.35
N SER A 30 -0.69 21.85 43.42
CA SER A 30 -1.57 21.05 42.55
C SER A 30 -0.79 20.27 41.50
N GLU A 31 0.32 20.80 41.01
CA GLU A 31 1.02 20.24 39.85
C GLU A 31 1.96 19.09 40.24
N GLU A 32 2.72 19.27 41.33
CA GLU A 32 3.54 18.21 41.91
C GLU A 32 2.68 17.04 42.41
N LEU A 33 1.48 17.36 42.95
CA LEU A 33 0.51 16.36 43.34
C LEU A 33 0.01 15.55 42.14
N VAL A 34 -0.22 16.17 40.97
CA VAL A 34 -0.64 15.45 39.76
C VAL A 34 0.47 14.50 39.27
N GLU A 35 1.75 14.91 39.32
CA GLU A 35 2.88 14.00 39.02
C GLU A 35 2.88 12.79 39.95
N ALA A 36 2.80 13.02 41.26
CA ALA A 36 2.80 11.96 42.26
C ALA A 36 1.57 11.05 42.11
N GLN A 37 0.40 11.60 41.81
CA GLN A 37 -0.82 10.83 41.61
C GLN A 37 -0.77 9.94 40.36
N TRP A 38 -0.19 10.45 39.27
CA TRP A 38 0.02 9.67 38.07
C TRP A 38 1.04 8.55 38.29
N LEU A 39 2.17 8.85 38.96
CA LEU A 39 3.17 7.83 39.30
C LEU A 39 2.61 6.75 40.25
N ALA A 40 1.79 7.14 41.22
CA ALA A 40 1.11 6.19 42.09
C ALA A 40 0.22 5.23 41.29
N CYS A 41 -0.49 5.72 40.26
CA CYS A 41 -1.24 4.86 39.35
C CYS A 41 -0.32 3.89 38.59
N MET A 42 0.83 4.35 38.06
CA MET A 42 1.79 3.49 37.36
C MET A 42 2.41 2.41 38.26
N MET A 43 2.67 2.73 39.52
CA MET A 43 3.20 1.78 40.49
C MET A 43 2.15 0.76 40.93
N MET A 44 0.87 1.15 41.01
CA MET A 44 -0.23 0.23 41.34
C MET A 44 -0.68 -0.64 40.16
N TYR A 45 -0.56 -0.12 38.93
CA TYR A 45 -0.99 -0.77 37.69
C TYR A 45 0.13 -0.74 36.64
N PRO A 46 1.22 -1.50 36.87
CA PRO A 46 2.37 -1.67 35.99
C PRO A 46 2.10 -1.76 34.49
N GLU A 47 1.07 -2.51 34.12
CA GLU A 47 0.65 -2.81 32.75
C GLU A 47 0.22 -1.57 31.97
N ARG A 48 -0.21 -0.51 32.67
CA ARG A 48 -0.60 0.77 32.05
C ARG A 48 0.58 1.59 31.53
N LEU A 49 1.80 1.26 31.97
CA LEU A 49 3.00 2.01 31.58
C LEU A 49 3.25 1.95 30.07
N SER A 50 2.89 0.85 29.40
CA SER A 50 3.01 0.71 27.94
C SER A 50 1.98 1.56 27.18
N GLU A 51 0.77 1.69 27.73
CA GLU A 51 -0.34 2.43 27.10
C GLU A 51 -0.23 3.95 27.33
N ASP A 52 0.19 4.35 28.54
CA ASP A 52 0.11 5.74 29.00
C ASP A 52 1.48 6.41 29.19
N ALA A 53 2.57 5.84 28.66
CA ALA A 53 3.93 6.39 28.80
C ALA A 53 4.00 7.90 28.51
N LEU A 54 4.70 8.62 29.38
CA LEU A 54 4.98 10.05 29.28
C LEU A 54 6.47 10.31 29.02
N PRO A 55 6.86 11.37 28.28
CA PRO A 55 8.26 11.75 28.13
C PRO A 55 8.86 12.22 29.46
N LEU A 56 10.13 11.90 29.75
CA LEU A 56 10.79 12.25 31.01
C LEU A 56 10.78 13.75 31.34
N GLN A 57 10.72 14.60 30.32
CA GLN A 57 10.73 16.05 30.45
C GLN A 57 9.45 16.61 31.11
N VAL A 58 8.36 15.83 31.20
CA VAL A 58 7.13 16.30 31.83
C VAL A 58 7.20 16.35 33.36
N PHE A 59 8.17 15.65 33.99
CA PHE A 59 8.33 15.59 35.44
C PHE A 59 9.26 16.71 35.91
N ARG A 60 8.71 17.66 36.67
CA ARG A 60 9.45 18.80 37.21
C ARG A 60 10.15 18.47 38.51
N VAL A 61 9.55 17.59 39.32
CA VAL A 61 10.15 17.17 40.58
C VAL A 61 11.23 16.12 40.28
N PRO A 62 12.51 16.38 40.62
CA PRO A 62 13.61 15.47 40.24
C PRO A 62 13.40 14.03 40.71
N CYS A 63 12.94 13.83 41.95
CA CYS A 63 12.72 12.49 42.47
C CYS A 63 11.55 11.75 41.78
N HIS A 64 10.51 12.45 41.30
CA HIS A 64 9.45 11.83 40.49
C HIS A 64 9.98 11.35 39.14
N ARG A 65 10.83 12.17 38.50
CA ARG A 65 11.50 11.81 37.23
C ARG A 65 12.40 10.59 37.39
N ASP A 66 13.12 10.49 38.50
CA ASP A 66 14.03 9.37 38.75
C ASP A 66 13.24 8.08 39.07
N ILE A 67 12.16 8.17 39.86
CA ILE A 67 11.21 7.06 40.07
C ILE A 67 10.64 6.58 38.73
N TYR A 68 10.22 7.52 37.86
CA TYR A 68 9.67 7.18 36.56
C TYR A 68 10.69 6.51 35.63
N SER A 69 11.93 7.02 35.60
CA SER A 69 13.03 6.42 34.85
C SER A 69 13.29 4.98 35.28
N ALA A 70 13.32 4.73 36.60
CA ALA A 70 13.46 3.39 37.14
C ALA A 70 12.29 2.47 36.73
N LEU A 71 11.04 2.95 36.83
CA LEU A 71 9.85 2.19 36.39
C LEU A 71 9.89 1.83 34.90
N LEU A 72 10.36 2.74 34.04
CA LEU A 72 10.55 2.46 32.61
C LEU A 72 11.64 1.41 32.38
N GLY A 73 12.76 1.48 33.10
CA GLY A 73 13.82 0.48 33.05
C GLY A 73 13.31 -0.92 33.37
N LEU A 74 12.58 -1.06 34.49
CA LEU A 74 11.97 -2.33 34.90
C LEU A 74 10.94 -2.87 33.92
N HIS A 75 10.22 -1.98 33.25
CA HIS A 75 9.26 -2.40 32.23
C HIS A 75 9.95 -2.95 30.97
N LEU A 76 11.06 -2.33 30.56
CA LEU A 76 11.83 -2.74 29.38
C LEU A 76 12.56 -4.07 29.58
N THR A 77 12.95 -4.41 30.81
CA THR A 77 13.57 -5.71 31.11
C THR A 77 12.58 -6.87 31.09
N GLY A 78 11.27 -6.60 30.99
CA GLY A 78 10.23 -7.64 30.91
C GLY A 78 10.04 -8.41 32.22
N ASP A 79 10.53 -7.89 33.34
CA ASP A 79 10.36 -8.50 34.64
C ASP A 79 8.94 -8.19 35.16
N GLU A 80 8.02 -9.13 34.97
CA GLU A 80 6.62 -8.97 35.39
C GLU A 80 6.47 -8.96 36.92
N ASP A 81 7.42 -9.55 37.64
CA ASP A 81 7.52 -9.49 39.10
C ASP A 81 8.22 -8.17 39.50
N ARG A 82 7.52 -7.05 39.28
CA ARG A 82 7.95 -5.71 39.70
C ARG A 82 7.99 -5.62 41.23
N ASP A 83 9.04 -6.15 41.82
CA ASP A 83 9.26 -6.07 43.25
C ASP A 83 9.70 -4.65 43.63
N ASP A 84 9.08 -4.10 44.67
CA ASP A 84 9.48 -2.83 45.32
C ASP A 84 11.00 -2.81 45.63
N HIS A 85 11.61 -3.99 45.79
CA HIS A 85 13.04 -4.19 45.99
C HIS A 85 13.89 -3.76 44.79
N GLN A 86 13.46 -4.05 43.56
CA GLN A 86 14.23 -3.68 42.38
C GLN A 86 14.09 -2.19 42.08
N LEU A 87 12.89 -1.62 42.26
CA LEU A 87 12.71 -0.17 42.19
C LEU A 87 13.57 0.57 43.24
N LEU A 88 13.63 0.03 44.46
CA LEU A 88 14.55 0.53 45.50
C LEU A 88 16.01 0.44 45.05
N ALA A 89 16.43 -0.70 44.49
CA ALA A 89 17.81 -0.89 44.03
C ALA A 89 18.18 0.12 42.94
N ASP A 90 17.28 0.36 41.98
CA ASP A 90 17.50 1.34 40.92
C ASP A 90 17.61 2.76 41.50
N LEU A 91 16.75 3.15 42.46
CA LEU A 91 16.87 4.45 43.13
C LEU A 91 18.18 4.63 43.90
N LEU A 92 18.77 3.56 44.45
CA LEU A 92 20.11 3.64 45.04
C LEU A 92 21.17 4.03 44.00
N THR A 93 21.02 3.58 42.74
CA THR A 93 21.94 3.96 41.65
C THR A 93 21.83 5.43 41.25
N TYR A 94 20.67 6.06 41.50
CA TYR A 94 20.47 7.51 41.34
C TYR A 94 21.00 8.33 42.54
N GLY A 95 21.64 7.68 43.52
CA GLY A 95 22.31 8.36 44.65
C GLY A 95 21.43 8.58 45.88
N TYR A 96 20.21 8.03 45.90
CA TYR A 96 19.38 8.04 47.11
C TYR A 96 19.87 6.97 48.09
N ASP A 97 19.91 7.25 49.39
CA ASP A 97 20.10 6.20 50.39
C ASP A 97 18.80 5.38 50.56
N LYS A 98 18.92 4.18 51.15
CA LYS A 98 17.79 3.24 51.28
C LYS A 98 16.60 3.81 52.05
N LEU A 99 16.82 4.62 53.08
CA LEU A 99 15.74 5.23 53.88
C LEU A 99 15.04 6.30 53.06
N THR A 100 15.80 7.16 52.37
CA THR A 100 15.26 8.21 51.50
C THR A 100 14.50 7.62 50.31
N ALA A 101 15.06 6.63 49.61
CA ALA A 101 14.40 5.96 48.49
C ALA A 101 13.06 5.33 48.91
N SER A 102 13.05 4.62 50.05
CA SER A 102 11.83 4.05 50.62
C SER A 102 10.79 5.12 50.98
N ALA A 103 11.23 6.24 51.58
CA ALA A 103 10.36 7.35 51.92
C ALA A 103 9.76 8.03 50.66
N LEU A 104 10.51 8.16 49.58
CA LEU A 104 10.05 8.72 48.31
C LEU A 104 8.99 7.84 47.64
N ILE A 105 9.25 6.54 47.52
CA ILE A 105 8.30 5.53 47.02
C ILE A 105 7.02 5.60 47.85
N GLN A 106 7.15 5.59 49.18
CA GLN A 106 6.00 5.71 50.07
C GLN A 106 5.25 7.03 49.86
N ALA A 107 5.94 8.17 49.75
CA ALA A 107 5.30 9.46 49.54
C ALA A 107 4.45 9.48 48.26
N VAL A 108 5.00 8.99 47.15
CA VAL A 108 4.26 8.85 45.88
C VAL A 108 3.03 7.95 46.07
N MET A 109 3.20 6.77 46.67
CA MET A 109 2.09 5.85 46.94
C MET A 109 1.01 6.45 47.87
N HIS A 110 1.38 7.32 48.80
CA HIS A 110 0.46 7.99 49.73
C HIS A 110 -0.26 9.21 49.13
N SER A 111 0.26 9.80 48.06
CA SER A 111 -0.43 10.84 47.27
C SER A 111 -1.74 10.34 46.69
N GLY A 112 -1.87 9.01 46.57
CA GLY A 112 -3.02 8.32 46.00
C GLY A 112 -3.09 8.53 44.50
N GLY A 113 -4.00 7.83 43.82
CA GLY A 113 -4.25 8.00 42.39
C GLY A 113 -5.54 7.28 42.06
N ASP A 114 -6.42 7.92 41.30
CA ASP A 114 -7.62 7.27 40.79
C ASP A 114 -7.33 6.82 39.35
N LEU A 115 -7.39 5.52 39.10
CA LEU A 115 -7.16 4.96 37.77
C LEU A 115 -8.15 5.54 36.75
N ASN A 116 -9.35 5.94 37.17
CA ASN A 116 -10.33 6.56 36.28
C ASN A 116 -9.92 7.95 35.79
N ASN A 117 -8.98 8.61 36.49
CA ASN A 117 -8.49 9.95 36.14
C ASN A 117 -7.10 9.91 35.48
N ILE A 118 -6.57 8.73 35.16
CA ILE A 118 -5.22 8.57 34.61
C ILE A 118 -5.00 9.38 33.33
N THR A 119 -6.01 9.44 32.46
CA THR A 119 -5.99 10.21 31.21
C THR A 119 -5.93 11.70 31.48
N ASP A 120 -6.62 12.17 32.52
CA ASP A 120 -6.66 13.60 32.89
C ASP A 120 -5.34 14.04 33.51
N TYR A 121 -4.74 13.20 34.36
CA TYR A 121 -3.40 13.41 34.87
C TYR A 121 -2.37 13.47 33.73
N ALA A 122 -2.39 12.49 32.81
CA ALA A 122 -1.49 12.45 31.67
C ALA A 122 -1.68 13.67 30.74
N ALA A 123 -2.92 14.08 30.48
CA ALA A 123 -3.22 15.28 29.70
C ALA A 123 -2.68 16.55 30.36
N THR A 124 -2.82 16.66 31.69
CA THR A 124 -2.28 17.80 32.46
C THR A 124 -0.76 17.85 32.38
N LEU A 125 -0.08 16.71 32.51
CA LEU A 125 1.38 16.64 32.40
C LEU A 125 1.86 16.94 30.97
N ARG A 126 1.17 16.46 29.93
CA ARG A 126 1.52 16.73 28.51
C ARG A 126 1.38 18.20 28.13
N LYS A 127 0.48 18.96 28.76
CA LYS A 127 0.37 20.42 28.51
C LYS A 127 1.68 21.17 28.73
N ARG A 128 2.61 20.61 29.53
CA ARG A 128 3.94 21.18 29.78
C ARG A 128 4.91 21.07 28.60
N LEU A 129 4.66 20.14 27.67
CA LEU A 129 5.48 19.97 26.46
C LEU A 129 5.10 20.98 25.38
N THR A 130 3.92 21.57 25.48
CA THR A 130 3.52 22.66 24.60
C THR A 130 4.31 23.89 25.04
N PRO A 131 5.24 24.43 24.22
CA PRO A 131 5.91 25.66 24.57
C PRO A 131 4.83 26.74 24.73
N GLU A 132 4.75 27.36 25.91
CA GLU A 132 3.92 28.55 26.04
C GLU A 132 4.43 29.57 25.03
N PRO A 133 3.55 30.23 24.27
CA PRO A 133 3.95 31.26 23.34
C PRO A 133 4.65 32.35 24.14
N VAL A 134 5.98 32.39 24.06
CA VAL A 134 6.79 33.44 24.67
C VAL A 134 6.40 34.72 23.95
N GLU A 135 5.69 35.62 24.64
CA GLU A 135 5.50 36.99 24.18
C GLU A 135 6.89 37.61 24.03
N LEU A 136 7.36 37.73 22.79
CA LEU A 136 8.64 38.35 22.48
C LEU A 136 8.55 39.82 22.91
N PRO A 137 9.41 40.29 23.84
CA PRO A 137 9.49 41.70 24.14
C PRO A 137 9.90 42.46 22.87
N PRO A 138 9.28 43.61 22.57
CA PRO A 138 9.39 44.26 21.26
C PRO A 138 10.80 44.76 20.89
N ASP A 139 11.74 44.90 21.83
CA ASP A 139 13.03 45.57 21.58
C ASP A 139 14.25 44.86 22.21
N GLY A 140 14.21 43.54 22.41
CA GLY A 140 15.32 42.78 22.97
C GLY A 140 16.30 42.27 21.91
N GLU A 141 17.56 42.73 21.97
CA GLU A 141 18.71 42.13 21.29
C GLU A 141 18.68 40.59 21.44
N ILE A 142 18.76 39.88 20.31
CA ILE A 142 18.63 38.42 20.26
C ILE A 142 19.88 37.80 20.89
N VAL A 143 19.89 37.69 22.22
CA VAL A 143 20.83 36.86 22.94
C VAL A 143 20.42 35.41 22.69
N ARG A 144 21.15 34.75 21.78
CA ARG A 144 21.02 33.33 21.49
C ARG A 144 21.45 32.55 22.74
N LEU A 145 20.50 32.31 23.64
CA LEU A 145 20.67 31.39 24.76
C LEU A 145 20.80 29.98 24.18
N GLU A 146 22.03 29.49 24.10
CA GLU A 146 22.34 28.08 23.86
C GLU A 146 21.85 27.26 25.07
N LEU A 147 20.55 26.97 25.09
CA LEU A 147 20.00 25.96 25.98
C LEU A 147 20.47 24.60 25.45
N GLY A 148 21.43 24.00 26.16
CA GLY A 148 22.01 22.68 25.90
C GLY A 148 21.03 21.51 26.06
N GLY A 149 19.91 21.55 25.33
CA GLY A 149 19.19 20.36 24.91
C GLY A 149 19.70 20.01 23.52
N GLY A 150 20.46 18.92 23.40
CA GLY A 150 21.06 18.48 22.13
C GLY A 150 20.03 18.43 21.02
N SER A 151 19.96 19.48 20.20
CA SER A 151 19.03 19.54 19.11
C SER A 151 19.48 18.54 18.06
N SER A 152 18.59 17.66 17.59
CA SER A 152 18.87 16.69 16.52
C SER A 152 19.18 17.35 15.17
N PHE A 153 19.18 18.68 15.10
CA PHE A 153 19.58 19.43 13.92
C PHE A 153 21.09 19.45 13.81
N ARG A 154 21.58 18.84 12.73
CA ARG A 154 22.96 18.95 12.29
C ARG A 154 23.09 20.16 11.38
N THR A 155 24.07 21.03 11.63
CA THR A 155 24.44 22.10 10.71
C THR A 155 25.70 21.69 9.96
N LEU A 156 25.66 21.78 8.63
CA LEU A 156 26.79 21.53 7.73
C LEU A 156 26.96 22.75 6.83
N THR A 157 28.21 23.13 6.58
CA THR A 157 28.57 24.04 5.49
C THR A 157 28.39 23.34 4.14
N THR A 158 28.34 24.12 3.06
CA THR A 158 28.29 23.56 1.69
C THR A 158 29.49 22.65 1.39
N GLU A 159 30.68 22.99 1.90
CA GLU A 159 31.89 22.18 1.73
C GLU A 159 31.79 20.85 2.48
N GLU A 160 31.35 20.88 3.75
CA GLU A 160 31.12 19.65 4.53
C GLU A 160 30.03 18.78 3.90
N LEU A 161 28.97 19.39 3.36
CA LEU A 161 27.90 18.65 2.66
C LEU A 161 28.44 17.92 1.42
N PHE A 162 29.31 18.54 0.63
CA PHE A 162 29.95 17.88 -0.50
C PHE A 162 30.98 16.83 -0.07
N ALA A 163 31.73 17.09 0.99
CA ALA A 163 32.70 16.14 1.53
C ALA A 163 32.01 14.87 2.11
N GLU A 164 30.79 15.01 2.63
CA GLU A 164 29.97 13.90 3.13
C GLU A 164 29.19 13.16 2.04
N GLN A 165 29.21 13.66 0.81
CA GLN A 165 28.49 13.02 -0.29
C GLN A 165 29.14 11.67 -0.62
N GLN A 166 28.56 10.59 -0.12
CA GLN A 166 28.97 9.25 -0.49
C GLN A 166 28.51 8.92 -1.92
N PRO A 167 29.34 8.17 -2.69
CA PRO A 167 28.90 7.66 -3.97
C PRO A 167 27.67 6.77 -3.75
N ARG A 168 26.68 6.93 -4.64
CA ARG A 168 25.45 6.13 -4.56
C ARG A 168 25.76 4.68 -4.89
N GLU A 169 25.38 3.78 -3.98
CA GLU A 169 25.43 2.34 -4.20
C GLU A 169 24.12 1.86 -4.83
N TRP A 170 24.21 1.01 -5.85
CA TRP A 170 23.03 0.47 -6.53
C TRP A 170 22.80 -0.99 -6.13
N LEU A 171 21.53 -1.35 -5.93
CA LEU A 171 21.11 -2.75 -5.87
C LEU A 171 21.00 -3.32 -7.29
N LEU A 172 20.40 -2.52 -8.18
CA LEU A 172 20.25 -2.76 -9.61
C LEU A 172 20.54 -1.44 -10.32
N ALA A 173 21.57 -1.40 -11.16
CA ALA A 173 22.02 -0.17 -11.80
C ALA A 173 20.87 0.52 -12.56
N ASN A 174 20.69 1.82 -12.32
CA ASN A 174 19.61 2.66 -12.87
C ASN A 174 18.18 2.20 -12.54
N LEU A 175 17.99 1.29 -11.56
CA LEU A 175 16.67 0.81 -11.16
C LEU A 175 16.40 0.96 -9.66
N LEU A 176 17.29 0.46 -8.80
CA LEU A 176 17.13 0.54 -7.34
C LEU A 176 18.45 0.91 -6.66
N THR A 177 18.40 1.89 -5.77
CA THR A 177 19.51 2.36 -4.90
C THR A 177 19.49 1.65 -3.56
N ARG A 178 20.66 1.49 -2.95
CA ARG A 178 20.81 0.96 -1.59
C ARG A 178 20.43 2.03 -0.56
N ASN A 179 19.92 1.59 0.60
CA ASN A 179 19.58 2.43 1.76
C ASN A 179 18.44 3.44 1.52
N GLU A 180 17.72 3.34 0.40
CA GLU A 180 16.53 4.13 0.11
C GLU A 180 15.29 3.23 0.15
N PRO A 181 14.23 3.58 0.89
CA PRO A 181 13.03 2.75 0.96
C PRO A 181 12.31 2.70 -0.38
N ALA A 182 12.03 1.48 -0.84
CA ALA A 182 11.38 1.20 -2.11
C ALA A 182 9.96 0.66 -1.93
N VAL A 183 9.10 0.90 -2.93
CA VAL A 183 7.75 0.30 -2.98
C VAL A 183 7.46 -0.34 -4.34
N ILE A 184 6.83 -1.52 -4.34
CA ILE A 184 6.24 -2.14 -5.53
C ILE A 184 4.72 -1.94 -5.44
N VAL A 185 4.18 -1.03 -6.25
CA VAL A 185 2.79 -0.58 -6.13
C VAL A 185 1.97 -1.03 -7.32
N GLY A 186 0.78 -1.57 -7.08
CA GLY A 186 -0.08 -2.02 -8.18
C GLY A 186 -1.43 -2.59 -7.74
N PRO A 187 -2.42 -2.66 -8.64
CA PRO A 187 -3.73 -3.23 -8.33
C PRO A 187 -3.68 -4.67 -7.83
N SER A 188 -4.81 -5.17 -7.35
CA SER A 188 -4.92 -6.58 -6.99
C SER A 188 -4.63 -7.46 -8.21
N LYS A 189 -3.94 -8.59 -7.99
CA LYS A 189 -3.66 -9.60 -9.02
C LYS A 189 -2.88 -9.07 -10.24
N THR A 190 -1.94 -8.14 -10.04
CA THR A 190 -0.99 -7.65 -11.07
C THR A 190 0.42 -8.21 -10.92
N LEU A 191 0.55 -9.41 -10.33
CA LEU A 191 1.82 -10.13 -10.15
C LEU A 191 2.87 -9.45 -9.25
N LYS A 192 2.49 -8.52 -8.37
CA LYS A 192 3.43 -7.86 -7.44
C LYS A 192 4.31 -8.84 -6.66
N SER A 193 3.70 -9.82 -5.98
CA SER A 193 4.44 -10.82 -5.21
C SER A 193 5.35 -11.67 -6.09
N SER A 194 4.92 -11.98 -7.32
CA SER A 194 5.73 -12.72 -8.29
C SER A 194 6.96 -11.95 -8.76
N LEU A 195 6.76 -10.67 -9.09
CA LEU A 195 7.85 -9.75 -9.46
C LEU A 195 8.80 -9.53 -8.28
N ALA A 196 8.27 -9.44 -7.06
CA ALA A 196 9.06 -9.28 -5.85
C ALA A 196 9.97 -10.49 -5.58
N VAL A 197 9.48 -11.71 -5.82
CA VAL A 197 10.33 -12.90 -5.70
C VAL A 197 11.36 -12.97 -6.84
N ASP A 198 10.99 -12.63 -8.08
CA ASP A 198 11.97 -12.54 -9.19
C ASP A 198 13.07 -11.51 -8.89
N LEU A 199 12.70 -10.38 -8.28
CA LEU A 199 13.62 -9.35 -7.79
C LEU A 199 14.52 -9.90 -6.69
N CYS A 200 13.97 -10.50 -5.64
CA CYS A 200 14.74 -11.09 -4.55
C CYS A 200 15.75 -12.11 -5.06
N ALA A 201 15.32 -12.96 -5.97
CA ALA A 201 16.14 -14.04 -6.46
C ALA A 201 17.21 -13.53 -7.44
N ALA A 202 16.95 -12.44 -8.19
CA ALA A 202 17.99 -11.72 -8.93
C ALA A 202 19.03 -11.08 -8.01
N LEU A 203 18.60 -10.39 -6.95
CA LEU A 203 19.50 -9.76 -5.97
C LEU A 203 20.32 -10.80 -5.20
N ALA A 204 19.70 -11.88 -4.74
CA ALA A 204 20.37 -12.94 -3.98
C ALA A 204 21.44 -13.68 -4.79
N SER A 205 21.21 -13.82 -6.09
CA SER A 205 22.11 -14.52 -7.01
C SER A 205 23.14 -13.63 -7.69
N GLY A 206 23.00 -12.30 -7.64
CA GLY A 206 23.74 -11.40 -8.53
C GLY A 206 23.33 -11.55 -10.00
N GLY A 207 22.13 -12.07 -10.25
CA GLY A 207 21.59 -12.34 -11.59
C GLY A 207 20.86 -11.13 -12.18
N LYS A 208 19.91 -11.38 -13.10
CA LYS A 208 19.13 -10.32 -13.76
C LYS A 208 17.68 -10.31 -13.32
N PHE A 209 17.15 -9.21 -12.80
CA PHE A 209 15.71 -9.03 -12.62
C PHE A 209 15.01 -8.94 -13.98
N LEU A 210 13.92 -9.68 -14.17
CA LEU A 210 13.17 -9.81 -15.44
C LEU A 210 14.01 -10.23 -16.65
N ASN A 211 15.13 -10.92 -16.42
CA ASN A 211 16.16 -11.21 -17.43
C ASN A 211 16.80 -9.97 -18.10
N HIS A 212 16.58 -8.78 -17.54
CA HIS A 212 16.99 -7.52 -18.13
C HIS A 212 17.93 -6.73 -17.21
N PHE A 213 17.50 -6.43 -15.97
CA PHE A 213 18.23 -5.56 -15.04
C PHE A 213 19.23 -6.36 -14.21
N ALA A 214 20.53 -6.20 -14.42
CA ALA A 214 21.56 -6.96 -13.70
C ALA A 214 21.83 -6.38 -12.30
N ALA A 215 21.89 -7.27 -11.29
CA ALA A 215 22.38 -6.92 -9.97
C ALA A 215 23.90 -6.74 -10.01
N GLU A 216 24.43 -5.76 -9.26
CA GLU A 216 25.88 -5.49 -9.23
C GLU A 216 26.66 -6.64 -8.60
N LYS A 217 26.08 -7.26 -7.57
CA LYS A 217 26.64 -8.38 -6.82
C LYS A 217 25.53 -9.22 -6.18
N PRO A 218 25.80 -10.46 -5.79
CA PRO A 218 24.93 -11.22 -4.89
C PRO A 218 24.80 -10.51 -3.54
N LEU A 219 23.58 -10.44 -3.01
CA LEU A 219 23.24 -9.80 -1.73
C LEU A 219 22.54 -10.75 -0.79
N ARG A 220 22.60 -10.51 0.52
CA ARG A 220 21.77 -11.24 1.50
C ARG A 220 20.37 -10.65 1.51
N VAL A 221 19.40 -11.40 1.02
CA VAL A 221 18.03 -10.94 0.80
C VAL A 221 17.07 -11.69 1.69
N GLY A 222 16.24 -10.95 2.42
CA GLY A 222 15.07 -11.47 3.10
C GLY A 222 13.80 -11.24 2.30
N PHE A 223 12.91 -12.23 2.25
CA PHE A 223 11.53 -12.07 1.84
C PHE A 223 10.59 -12.37 3.01
N ALA A 224 9.84 -11.38 3.46
CA ALA A 224 8.87 -11.49 4.55
C ALA A 224 7.43 -11.45 4.01
N CYS A 225 6.61 -12.41 4.43
CA CYS A 225 5.22 -12.49 3.97
C CYS A 225 4.33 -13.28 4.94
N SER A 226 3.04 -13.39 4.61
CA SER A 226 2.10 -14.17 5.41
C SER A 226 2.33 -15.68 5.23
N SER A 227 2.23 -16.44 6.33
CA SER A 227 2.36 -17.91 6.32
C SER A 227 1.35 -18.62 5.41
N ASN A 228 0.18 -18.01 5.17
CA ASN A 228 -0.82 -18.54 4.23
C ASN A 228 -0.39 -18.49 2.76
N GLN A 229 0.73 -17.84 2.42
CA GLN A 229 1.27 -17.79 1.06
C GLN A 229 2.34 -18.86 0.78
N GLN A 230 2.72 -19.68 1.78
CA GLN A 230 3.85 -20.61 1.68
C GLN A 230 3.79 -21.51 0.43
N GLN A 231 2.64 -22.09 0.12
CA GLN A 231 2.50 -22.97 -1.04
C GLN A 231 2.66 -22.20 -2.37
N THR A 232 2.08 -21.01 -2.45
CA THR A 232 2.19 -20.14 -3.63
C THR A 232 3.64 -19.71 -3.87
N LEU A 233 4.35 -19.37 -2.79
CA LEU A 233 5.76 -18.95 -2.86
C LEU A 233 6.68 -20.12 -3.20
N THR A 234 6.41 -21.31 -2.66
CA THR A 234 7.16 -22.52 -3.01
C THR A 234 7.04 -22.82 -4.51
N ASP A 235 5.82 -22.80 -5.04
CA ASP A 235 5.55 -22.96 -6.48
C ASP A 235 6.28 -21.89 -7.30
N LEU A 236 6.24 -20.64 -6.86
CA LEU A 236 6.85 -19.54 -7.59
C LEU A 236 8.38 -19.59 -7.60
N THR A 237 9.00 -19.89 -6.45
CA THR A 237 10.45 -20.08 -6.31
C THR A 237 10.91 -21.26 -7.17
N GLN A 238 10.14 -22.35 -7.23
CA GLN A 238 10.45 -23.47 -8.12
C GLN A 238 10.38 -23.06 -9.60
N ARG A 239 9.30 -22.42 -10.04
CA ARG A 239 9.13 -21.94 -11.43
C ARG A 239 10.27 -21.02 -11.85
N TRP A 240 10.67 -20.14 -10.95
CA TRP A 240 11.78 -19.22 -11.16
C TRP A 240 13.12 -19.96 -11.27
N GLY A 241 13.39 -20.91 -10.36
CA GLY A 241 14.63 -21.68 -10.36
C GLY A 241 14.81 -22.49 -11.66
N GLU A 242 13.73 -23.10 -12.15
CA GLU A 242 13.73 -23.82 -13.42
C GLU A 242 13.97 -22.90 -14.63
N ALA A 243 13.39 -21.70 -14.62
CA ALA A 243 13.54 -20.74 -15.71
C ALA A 243 14.99 -20.26 -15.92
N ARG A 244 15.81 -20.24 -14.85
CA ARG A 244 17.15 -19.66 -14.90
C ARG A 244 18.28 -20.65 -15.20
N LYS A 245 17.99 -21.95 -15.37
CA LYS A 245 18.92 -23.06 -15.71
C LYS A 245 20.10 -23.30 -14.75
N SER A 246 20.56 -22.29 -14.03
CA SER A 246 21.33 -22.41 -12.80
C SER A 246 20.37 -22.15 -11.66
N ALA A 247 20.02 -23.18 -10.87
CA ALA A 247 19.50 -22.92 -9.54
C ALA A 247 20.61 -22.11 -8.84
N PRO A 248 20.42 -20.81 -8.59
CA PRO A 248 21.43 -20.08 -7.87
C PRO A 248 21.55 -20.73 -6.50
N ALA A 249 22.72 -20.69 -5.90
CA ALA A 249 22.85 -20.98 -4.48
C ALA A 249 21.93 -19.99 -3.75
N THR A 250 20.73 -20.46 -3.38
CA THR A 250 19.70 -19.66 -2.70
C THR A 250 20.05 -19.45 -1.23
N ASP A 251 21.28 -19.76 -0.83
CA ASP A 251 21.79 -19.60 0.53
C ASP A 251 21.70 -18.13 0.99
N ASN A 252 21.73 -17.20 0.03
CA ASN A 252 21.55 -15.77 0.25
C ASN A 252 20.09 -15.29 0.28
N LEU A 253 19.10 -16.16 0.02
CA LEU A 253 17.68 -15.83 0.02
C LEU A 253 16.97 -16.51 1.20
N MET A 254 16.50 -15.70 2.14
CA MET A 254 15.87 -16.17 3.37
C MET A 254 14.40 -15.78 3.42
N TRP A 255 13.58 -16.65 4.00
CA TRP A 255 12.12 -16.47 4.04
C TRP A 255 11.65 -16.31 5.48
N LEU A 256 10.91 -15.24 5.76
CA LEU A 256 10.21 -15.03 7.03
C LEU A 256 8.70 -15.16 6.79
N LEU A 257 8.11 -16.20 7.35
CA LEU A 257 6.67 -16.45 7.26
C LEU A 257 6.03 -16.08 8.60
N THR A 258 5.16 -15.06 8.61
CA THR A 258 4.43 -14.64 9.81
C THR A 258 2.93 -14.89 9.69
N THR A 259 2.27 -15.28 10.79
CA THR A 259 0.81 -15.35 10.91
C THR A 259 0.20 -14.01 11.30
N ASP A 260 0.99 -13.15 11.92
CA ASP A 260 0.53 -11.97 12.64
C ASP A 260 0.53 -10.72 11.74
N ASP A 261 -0.07 -9.63 12.20
CA ASP A 261 0.01 -8.37 11.46
C ASP A 261 1.49 -7.93 11.39
N PRO A 262 2.07 -7.72 10.20
CA PRO A 262 3.47 -7.37 10.10
C PRO A 262 3.82 -6.04 10.80
N ALA A 263 2.84 -5.17 11.03
CA ALA A 263 3.04 -3.90 11.72
C ALA A 263 2.88 -3.97 13.25
N ASP A 264 2.50 -5.13 13.79
CA ASP A 264 2.41 -5.31 15.24
C ASP A 264 3.81 -5.14 15.88
N PRO A 265 3.94 -4.42 17.02
CA PRO A 265 5.24 -4.17 17.66
C PRO A 265 6.07 -5.43 17.95
N GLU A 266 5.42 -6.53 18.33
CA GLU A 266 6.11 -7.81 18.56
C GLU A 266 6.65 -8.37 17.24
N THR A 267 5.87 -8.28 16.16
CA THR A 267 6.30 -8.70 14.82
C THR A 267 7.43 -7.83 14.27
N VAL A 268 7.40 -6.52 14.53
CA VAL A 268 8.49 -5.60 14.18
C VAL A 268 9.76 -5.95 14.96
N GLY A 269 9.64 -6.35 16.23
CA GLY A 269 10.77 -6.89 17.02
C GLY A 269 11.35 -8.16 16.42
N LYS A 270 10.49 -9.13 16.06
CA LYS A 270 10.92 -10.37 15.37
C LYS A 270 11.59 -10.07 14.03
N LEU A 271 11.09 -9.09 13.28
CA LEU A 271 11.69 -8.65 12.01
C LEU A 271 13.10 -8.09 12.23
N ARG A 272 13.28 -7.24 13.24
CA ARG A 272 14.59 -6.70 13.64
C ARG A 272 15.58 -7.82 13.96
N ASP A 273 15.18 -8.74 14.84
CA ASP A 273 16.03 -9.85 15.26
C ASP A 273 16.41 -10.73 14.07
N TRP A 274 15.47 -10.95 13.15
CA TRP A 274 15.71 -11.71 11.93
C TRP A 274 16.70 -11.01 10.99
N ILE A 275 16.56 -9.69 10.78
CA ILE A 275 17.49 -8.90 9.95
C ILE A 275 18.91 -8.97 10.53
N THR A 276 19.05 -8.74 11.84
CA THR A 276 20.35 -8.75 12.52
C THR A 276 20.98 -10.14 12.51
N LYS A 277 20.20 -11.18 12.86
CA LYS A 277 20.68 -12.57 12.91
C LYS A 277 21.25 -13.06 11.58
N HIS A 278 20.65 -12.62 10.48
CA HIS A 278 20.99 -13.06 9.14
C HIS A 278 21.78 -12.02 8.34
N GLU A 279 22.08 -10.87 8.96
CA GLU A 279 22.79 -9.74 8.39
C GLU A 279 22.23 -9.32 7.02
N LEU A 280 20.90 -9.26 6.91
CA LEU A 280 20.22 -9.01 5.64
C LEU A 280 20.57 -7.61 5.11
N GLU A 281 20.88 -7.52 3.82
CA GLU A 281 21.18 -6.25 3.13
C GLU A 281 19.94 -5.65 2.45
N VAL A 282 18.99 -6.51 2.06
CA VAL A 282 17.72 -6.11 1.45
C VAL A 282 16.60 -6.93 2.07
N VAL A 283 15.49 -6.29 2.41
CA VAL A 283 14.30 -6.94 2.95
C VAL A 283 13.10 -6.58 2.09
N VAL A 284 12.49 -7.57 1.47
CA VAL A 284 11.28 -7.41 0.68
C VAL A 284 10.08 -7.91 1.49
N ILE A 285 9.07 -7.06 1.68
CA ILE A 285 7.91 -7.38 2.51
C ILE A 285 6.65 -7.36 1.65
N ASP A 286 5.96 -8.51 1.56
CA ASP A 286 4.64 -8.58 0.93
C ASP A 286 3.55 -8.10 1.90
N ALA A 287 3.33 -6.78 1.92
CA ALA A 287 2.38 -6.12 2.81
C ALA A 287 0.93 -6.12 2.28
N ILE A 288 0.59 -6.98 1.30
CA ILE A 288 -0.74 -7.04 0.67
C ILE A 288 -1.88 -7.22 1.68
N ARG A 289 -1.61 -7.73 2.89
CA ARG A 289 -2.59 -7.97 3.95
C ARG A 289 -2.30 -7.25 5.27
N LEU A 290 -1.75 -6.03 5.23
CA LEU A 290 -1.80 -5.18 6.42
C LEU A 290 -3.27 -5.05 6.89
N SER A 291 -3.56 -5.49 8.11
CA SER A 291 -4.94 -5.70 8.58
C SER A 291 -5.69 -4.39 8.88
N SER A 292 -4.95 -3.27 8.90
CA SER A 292 -5.52 -1.96 9.25
C SER A 292 -6.51 -1.46 8.19
N THR A 293 -7.71 -1.11 8.63
CA THR A 293 -8.77 -0.52 7.77
C THR A 293 -8.56 0.98 7.51
N GLY A 294 -7.66 1.64 8.24
CA GLY A 294 -7.44 3.08 8.19
C GLY A 294 -6.25 3.47 7.31
N LYS A 295 -6.47 4.40 6.37
CA LYS A 295 -5.46 4.94 5.45
C LYS A 295 -4.17 5.41 6.14
N ARG A 296 -4.32 6.17 7.21
CA ARG A 296 -3.22 6.75 7.98
C ARG A 296 -2.47 5.68 8.77
N LYS A 297 -3.20 4.79 9.45
CA LYS A 297 -2.63 3.67 10.19
C LYS A 297 -1.82 2.74 9.27
N GLN A 298 -2.32 2.48 8.06
CA GLN A 298 -1.59 1.69 7.08
C GLN A 298 -0.28 2.37 6.64
N ALA A 299 -0.31 3.69 6.41
CA ALA A 299 0.88 4.44 6.04
C ALA A 299 1.92 4.45 7.18
N GLU A 300 1.47 4.69 8.42
CA GLU A 300 2.30 4.64 9.63
C GLU A 300 2.92 3.25 9.79
N ALA A 301 2.13 2.18 9.66
CA ALA A 301 2.59 0.79 9.69
C ALA A 301 3.67 0.49 8.64
N LEU A 302 3.46 0.89 7.39
CA LEU A 302 4.43 0.71 6.31
C LEU A 302 5.74 1.48 6.59
N GLN A 303 5.62 2.70 7.13
CA GLN A 303 6.77 3.51 7.51
C GLN A 303 7.55 2.88 8.68
N THR A 304 6.85 2.35 9.69
CA THR A 304 7.49 1.63 10.81
C THR A 304 8.27 0.42 10.32
N LEU A 305 7.71 -0.35 9.37
CA LEU A 305 8.39 -1.49 8.75
C LEU A 305 9.64 -1.06 7.96
N ALA A 306 9.52 -0.01 7.14
CA ALA A 306 10.64 0.53 6.39
C ALA A 306 11.76 1.03 7.32
N GLN A 307 11.40 1.80 8.36
CA GLN A 307 12.37 2.34 9.32
C GLN A 307 13.08 1.21 10.09
N CYS A 308 12.34 0.17 10.51
CA CYS A 308 12.94 -1.00 11.14
C CYS A 308 14.03 -1.64 10.27
N CYS A 309 13.82 -1.75 8.96
CA CYS A 309 14.84 -2.28 8.06
C CYS A 309 16.06 -1.36 7.97
N LEU A 310 15.84 -0.05 7.77
CA LEU A 310 16.90 0.95 7.60
C LEU A 310 17.77 1.07 8.86
N ASP A 311 17.14 1.10 10.05
CA ASP A 311 17.83 1.17 11.34
C ASP A 311 18.75 -0.05 11.58
N ASN A 312 18.49 -1.17 10.88
CA ASN A 312 19.28 -2.40 10.95
C ASN A 312 20.12 -2.63 9.68
N GLY A 313 20.37 -1.59 8.89
CA GLY A 313 21.28 -1.62 7.74
C GLY A 313 20.74 -2.35 6.51
N ALA A 314 19.45 -2.65 6.46
CA ALA A 314 18.80 -3.32 5.34
C ALA A 314 17.96 -2.36 4.50
N THR A 315 18.01 -2.48 3.17
CA THR A 315 17.17 -1.68 2.27
C THR A 315 15.76 -2.27 2.20
N PRO A 316 14.69 -1.57 2.62
CA PRO A 316 13.34 -2.10 2.58
C PRO A 316 12.71 -1.95 1.18
N ILE A 317 12.01 -2.99 0.74
CA ILE A 317 11.17 -2.98 -0.47
C ILE A 317 9.78 -3.51 -0.11
N LEU A 318 8.75 -2.66 -0.16
CA LEU A 318 7.41 -3.01 0.30
C LEU A 318 6.46 -3.23 -0.88
N CYS A 319 5.79 -4.38 -0.95
CA CYS A 319 4.71 -4.60 -1.93
C CYS A 319 3.40 -4.00 -1.41
N VAL A 320 2.88 -2.99 -2.11
CA VAL A 320 1.69 -2.26 -1.71
C VAL A 320 0.60 -2.36 -2.76
N GLN A 321 -0.64 -2.65 -2.34
CA GLN A 321 -1.77 -2.66 -3.24
C GLN A 321 -2.34 -1.24 -3.45
N THR A 322 -2.76 -0.93 -4.68
CA THR A 322 -3.53 0.30 -4.92
C THR A 322 -4.90 0.22 -4.25
N ARG A 323 -5.40 1.37 -3.79
CA ARG A 323 -6.68 1.44 -3.04
C ARG A 323 -7.91 1.09 -3.86
N LYS A 324 -7.88 1.46 -5.13
CA LYS A 324 -8.96 1.23 -6.07
C LYS A 324 -8.50 0.23 -7.10
N GLU A 325 -9.45 -0.54 -7.61
CA GLU A 325 -9.26 -1.21 -8.89
C GLU A 325 -8.96 -0.14 -9.94
N MET A 326 -7.81 -0.29 -10.59
CA MET A 326 -7.39 0.59 -11.66
C MET A 326 -7.66 -0.13 -12.97
N LYS A 327 -8.13 0.62 -13.96
CA LYS A 327 -8.22 0.09 -15.33
C LYS A 327 -6.81 -0.25 -15.82
N PRO A 328 -6.65 -1.22 -16.73
CA PRO A 328 -5.41 -1.42 -17.45
C PRO A 328 -4.90 -0.11 -18.04
N GLY A 329 -3.61 0.14 -17.91
CA GLY A 329 -2.96 1.39 -18.30
C GLY A 329 -1.76 1.72 -17.41
N LYS A 330 -1.03 2.77 -17.80
CA LYS A 330 0.10 3.27 -17.04
C LYS A 330 -0.34 3.83 -15.68
N LEU A 331 0.49 3.62 -14.66
CA LEU A 331 0.35 4.28 -13.35
C LEU A 331 1.34 5.42 -13.26
N GLU A 332 0.92 6.51 -12.61
CA GLU A 332 1.72 7.70 -12.36
C GLU A 332 2.13 7.77 -10.89
N ALA A 333 3.26 8.42 -10.61
CA ALA A 333 3.80 8.58 -9.24
C ALA A 333 2.84 9.32 -8.29
N SER A 334 1.85 10.05 -8.81
CA SER A 334 0.79 10.69 -8.02
C SER A 334 -0.01 9.69 -7.17
N ILE A 335 0.04 8.39 -7.48
CA ILE A 335 -0.58 7.34 -6.66
C ILE A 335 0.10 7.13 -5.30
N LEU A 336 1.36 7.58 -5.15
CA LEU A 336 2.14 7.46 -3.94
C LEU A 336 1.76 8.53 -2.90
N ALA A 337 1.31 9.68 -3.38
CA ALA A 337 1.06 10.87 -2.57
C ALA A 337 0.13 10.60 -1.37
N GLY A 338 0.59 11.02 -0.20
CA GLY A 338 -0.13 11.05 1.07
C GLY A 338 -0.09 9.76 1.88
N ASN A 339 0.37 8.63 1.35
CA ASN A 339 0.40 7.36 2.11
C ASN A 339 1.70 6.58 1.97
N LEU A 340 2.49 6.89 0.94
CA LEU A 340 3.78 6.28 0.67
C LEU A 340 4.85 7.36 0.55
N ASP A 341 4.67 8.50 1.23
CA ASP A 341 5.60 9.65 1.15
C ASP A 341 6.98 9.31 1.75
N PHE A 342 7.06 8.26 2.57
CA PHE A 342 8.33 7.72 3.05
C PHE A 342 9.14 7.02 1.96
N ALA A 343 8.49 6.56 0.88
CA ALA A 343 9.17 5.85 -0.20
C ALA A 343 9.96 6.83 -1.06
N GLN A 344 11.25 6.54 -1.26
CA GLN A 344 12.15 7.38 -2.04
C GLN A 344 12.35 6.84 -3.46
N GLN A 345 11.93 5.59 -3.69
CA GLN A 345 11.94 4.94 -5.00
C GLN A 345 10.74 4.00 -5.15
N TRP A 346 10.30 3.75 -6.38
CA TRP A 346 9.09 3.00 -6.66
C TRP A 346 9.15 2.20 -7.96
N LEU A 347 8.43 1.08 -7.96
CA LEU A 347 8.10 0.27 -9.13
C LEU A 347 6.57 0.20 -9.21
N LEU A 348 5.97 0.92 -10.16
CA LEU A 348 4.53 0.93 -10.38
C LEU A 348 4.18 -0.13 -11.43
N VAL A 349 3.32 -1.06 -11.05
CA VAL A 349 2.92 -2.21 -11.86
C VAL A 349 1.42 -2.20 -12.10
N ASN A 350 1.02 -2.18 -13.36
CA ASN A 350 -0.37 -2.37 -13.75
C ASN A 350 -0.45 -3.18 -15.04
N ARG A 351 -1.64 -3.63 -15.43
CA ARG A 351 -1.80 -4.37 -16.67
C ARG A 351 -1.82 -3.43 -17.86
N ARG A 352 -1.21 -3.81 -18.99
CA ARG A 352 -1.40 -3.14 -20.29
C ARG A 352 -2.72 -3.55 -20.93
N GLN A 353 -3.15 -4.79 -20.68
CA GLN A 353 -4.41 -5.36 -21.17
C GLN A 353 -5.14 -6.12 -20.06
N SER A 354 -6.46 -6.26 -20.19
CA SER A 354 -7.23 -7.13 -19.30
C SER A 354 -6.68 -8.56 -19.30
N TYR A 355 -6.70 -9.22 -18.14
CA TYR A 355 -6.29 -10.61 -18.05
C TYR A 355 -7.27 -11.51 -18.80
N ALA A 356 -6.77 -12.43 -19.62
CA ALA A 356 -7.55 -13.51 -20.18
C ALA A 356 -7.50 -14.71 -19.20
N PRO A 357 -8.61 -15.10 -18.56
CA PRO A 357 -8.61 -16.24 -17.64
C PRO A 357 -8.07 -17.51 -18.30
N GLY A 358 -7.20 -18.23 -17.60
CA GLY A 358 -6.61 -19.48 -18.08
C GLY A 358 -5.47 -19.33 -19.09
N SER A 359 -5.14 -18.11 -19.54
CA SER A 359 -4.03 -17.93 -20.47
C SER A 359 -2.67 -18.23 -19.84
N GLY A 360 -2.49 -17.82 -18.57
CA GLY A 360 -1.16 -17.75 -17.92
C GLY A 360 -0.33 -16.55 -18.38
N GLU A 361 -0.85 -15.74 -19.30
CA GLU A 361 -0.15 -14.62 -19.93
C GLU A 361 -0.58 -13.28 -19.31
N HIS A 362 0.41 -12.50 -18.91
CA HIS A 362 0.23 -11.18 -18.32
C HIS A 362 1.05 -10.17 -19.11
N ARG A 363 0.42 -9.10 -19.58
CA ARG A 363 1.13 -7.94 -20.13
C ARG A 363 1.01 -6.79 -19.16
N LEU A 364 2.14 -6.32 -18.64
CA LEU A 364 2.23 -5.34 -17.56
C LEU A 364 2.95 -4.08 -18.01
N TRP A 365 2.50 -2.93 -17.53
CA TRP A 365 3.28 -1.70 -17.48
C TRP A 365 4.11 -1.74 -16.21
N LEU A 366 5.41 -1.50 -16.36
CA LEU A 366 6.34 -1.26 -15.26
C LEU A 366 6.90 0.16 -15.42
N ALA A 367 6.51 1.06 -14.52
CA ALA A 367 7.10 2.39 -14.44
C ALA A 367 7.96 2.48 -13.18
N LEU A 368 9.20 2.96 -13.31
CA LEU A 368 10.10 3.17 -12.17
C LEU A 368 10.44 4.64 -12.00
N GLY A 369 10.78 5.00 -10.77
CA GLY A 369 11.31 6.32 -10.45
C GLY A 369 11.90 6.36 -9.06
N GLY A 370 12.75 7.34 -8.79
CA GLY A 370 13.27 7.60 -7.46
C GLY A 370 13.99 8.93 -7.34
N TYR A 371 14.32 9.31 -6.11
CA TYR A 371 14.97 10.59 -5.79
C TYR A 371 16.42 10.68 -6.27
N ALA A 372 17.06 9.54 -6.54
CA ALA A 372 18.36 9.50 -7.17
C ALA A 372 18.32 9.81 -8.69
N GLY A 373 17.15 10.13 -9.26
CA GLY A 373 17.01 10.55 -10.66
C GLY A 373 16.93 9.38 -11.64
N GLN A 374 16.92 8.14 -11.14
CA GLN A 374 16.54 6.98 -11.94
C GLN A 374 15.06 7.05 -12.30
N GLY A 375 14.74 6.63 -13.52
CA GLY A 375 13.40 6.69 -14.08
C GLY A 375 13.31 5.88 -15.37
N GLY A 376 12.13 5.36 -15.67
CA GLY A 376 11.86 4.75 -16.97
C GLY A 376 10.58 3.94 -17.00
N GLU A 377 10.23 3.48 -18.19
CA GLU A 377 9.00 2.76 -18.48
C GLU A 377 9.27 1.57 -19.38
N TRP A 378 8.71 0.42 -18.99
CA TRP A 378 8.82 -0.82 -19.74
C TRP A 378 7.50 -1.56 -19.81
N GLY A 379 7.39 -2.37 -20.85
CA GLY A 379 6.38 -3.38 -20.99
C GLY A 379 6.95 -4.70 -20.54
N VAL A 380 6.35 -5.31 -19.53
CA VAL A 380 6.77 -6.62 -19.04
C VAL A 380 5.71 -7.65 -19.40
N ASP A 381 6.08 -8.59 -20.26
CA ASP A 381 5.24 -9.75 -20.57
C ASP A 381 5.69 -10.93 -19.73
N VAL A 382 4.77 -11.50 -18.97
CA VAL A 382 5.00 -12.64 -18.09
C VAL A 382 4.13 -13.81 -18.54
N ASP A 383 4.77 -14.94 -18.80
CA ASP A 383 4.11 -16.22 -19.03
C ASP A 383 4.34 -17.13 -17.80
N GLU A 384 3.29 -17.28 -17.00
CA GLU A 384 3.25 -18.15 -15.82
C GLU A 384 3.00 -19.63 -16.18
N GLY A 385 2.82 -19.94 -17.46
CA GLY A 385 2.33 -21.21 -17.95
C GLY A 385 0.88 -21.48 -17.53
N ARG A 386 0.37 -22.65 -17.90
CA ARG A 386 -0.99 -23.08 -17.53
C ARG A 386 -0.88 -24.23 -16.56
N LEU A 387 -1.75 -24.23 -15.55
CA LEU A 387 -1.92 -25.42 -14.72
C LEU A 387 -2.63 -26.46 -15.59
N THR A 388 -1.87 -27.37 -16.20
CA THR A 388 -2.45 -28.56 -16.81
C THR A 388 -3.02 -29.41 -15.69
N ASN A 389 -4.28 -29.85 -15.77
CA ASN A 389 -4.92 -30.64 -14.71
C ASN A 389 -4.09 -31.89 -14.39
N VAL A 390 -3.27 -31.79 -13.34
CA VAL A 390 -2.53 -32.92 -12.76
C VAL A 390 -3.57 -33.76 -12.03
N GLY A 391 -4.25 -34.66 -12.75
CA GLY A 391 -5.20 -35.59 -12.14
C GLY A 391 -6.41 -35.99 -12.99
N GLN A 392 -6.71 -35.29 -14.09
CA GLN A 392 -7.51 -35.91 -15.15
C GLN A 392 -6.53 -36.68 -16.02
N ALA A 393 -6.43 -37.99 -15.79
CA ALA A 393 -5.75 -38.88 -16.71
C ALA A 393 -6.32 -38.60 -18.10
N VAL A 394 -5.53 -37.94 -18.93
CA VAL A 394 -5.85 -37.81 -20.35
C VAL A 394 -5.89 -39.26 -20.85
N PRO A 395 -6.99 -39.74 -21.46
CA PRO A 395 -7.01 -41.08 -22.02
C PRO A 395 -5.77 -41.24 -22.91
N ALA A 396 -5.04 -42.36 -22.80
CA ALA A 396 -3.75 -42.57 -23.49
C ALA A 396 -3.79 -42.28 -25.01
N GLU A 397 -4.99 -42.31 -25.61
CA GLU A 397 -5.25 -41.97 -27.01
C GLU A 397 -5.21 -40.46 -27.33
N MET A 398 -5.52 -39.57 -26.37
CA MET A 398 -5.37 -38.11 -26.53
C MET A 398 -3.96 -37.63 -26.17
N GLU A 399 -3.23 -38.37 -25.34
CA GLU A 399 -1.84 -38.07 -24.97
C GLU A 399 -0.92 -38.17 -26.20
N THR A 400 -1.21 -39.06 -27.15
CA THR A 400 -0.48 -39.16 -28.42
C THR A 400 -0.76 -38.01 -29.39
N LEU A 401 -1.97 -37.44 -29.40
CA LEU A 401 -2.29 -36.27 -30.24
C LEU A 401 -1.78 -34.96 -29.64
N ALA A 402 -1.90 -34.77 -28.32
CA ALA A 402 -1.34 -33.63 -27.62
C ALA A 402 0.20 -33.64 -27.65
N SER A 403 0.83 -34.81 -27.50
CA SER A 403 2.29 -34.95 -27.64
C SER A 403 2.76 -34.67 -29.07
N ARG A 404 2.00 -35.07 -30.11
CA ARG A 404 2.35 -34.76 -31.51
C ARG A 404 2.13 -33.29 -31.87
N ALA A 405 1.09 -32.65 -31.31
CA ALA A 405 0.88 -31.21 -31.46
C ALA A 405 1.97 -30.39 -30.75
N ALA A 406 2.33 -30.79 -29.52
CA ALA A 406 3.43 -30.21 -28.77
C ALA A 406 4.78 -30.46 -29.47
N GLU A 407 5.03 -31.65 -30.05
CA GLU A 407 6.22 -31.92 -30.86
C GLU A 407 6.27 -31.06 -32.13
N MET A 408 5.15 -30.86 -32.83
CA MET A 408 5.10 -29.97 -34.00
C MET A 408 5.32 -28.51 -33.63
N GLU A 409 4.74 -28.03 -32.52
CA GLU A 409 4.95 -26.67 -32.02
C GLU A 409 6.39 -26.48 -31.48
N MET A 410 6.95 -27.50 -30.84
CA MET A 410 8.33 -27.53 -30.37
C MET A 410 9.32 -27.58 -31.54
N LEU A 411 9.03 -28.29 -32.63
CA LEU A 411 9.81 -28.28 -33.87
C LEU A 411 9.77 -26.93 -34.57
N ALA A 412 8.61 -26.24 -34.57
CA ALA A 412 8.49 -24.88 -35.08
C ALA A 412 9.27 -23.86 -34.23
N THR A 413 9.29 -24.04 -32.90
CA THR A 413 10.00 -23.16 -31.95
C THR A 413 11.52 -23.44 -31.91
N ARG A 414 11.96 -24.64 -32.30
CA ARG A 414 13.38 -25.04 -32.33
C ARG A 414 14.21 -24.24 -33.34
N ALA A 415 13.57 -23.59 -34.32
CA ALA A 415 14.22 -22.66 -35.24
C ALA A 415 14.60 -21.31 -34.61
N ALA A 416 14.03 -20.96 -33.44
CA ALA A 416 14.26 -19.68 -32.76
C ALA A 416 15.11 -19.78 -31.47
N GLY A 417 15.61 -20.96 -31.12
CA GLY A 417 16.64 -21.14 -30.09
C GLY A 417 16.25 -20.66 -28.69
N THR A 418 15.59 -21.52 -27.91
CA THR A 418 15.82 -21.85 -26.47
C THR A 418 14.50 -22.35 -25.87
N ALA A 419 14.25 -23.66 -25.92
CA ALA A 419 13.14 -24.25 -25.18
C ALA A 419 13.42 -24.12 -23.67
N CYS A 420 12.52 -23.46 -22.94
CA CYS A 420 12.58 -23.38 -21.49
C CYS A 420 11.97 -24.66 -20.90
N PRO A 421 12.61 -25.32 -19.92
CA PRO A 421 12.01 -26.47 -19.25
C PRO A 421 10.69 -26.04 -18.58
N THR A 422 9.62 -26.76 -18.87
CA THR A 422 8.34 -26.62 -18.16
C THR A 422 8.38 -27.45 -16.88
N THR A 423 7.86 -26.92 -15.77
CA THR A 423 7.67 -27.71 -14.54
C THR A 423 6.83 -28.96 -14.84
N LYS A 424 6.91 -29.97 -13.97
CA LYS A 424 6.02 -31.17 -14.02
C LYS A 424 4.52 -30.82 -14.06
N ASN A 425 4.14 -29.59 -13.70
CA ASN A 425 2.75 -29.13 -13.64
C ASN A 425 2.36 -28.22 -14.82
N GLY A 426 3.20 -28.08 -15.85
CA GLY A 426 2.95 -27.23 -17.01
C GLY A 426 3.09 -25.72 -16.77
N ARG A 427 3.44 -25.33 -15.54
CA ARG A 427 3.72 -23.93 -15.20
C ARG A 427 5.16 -23.56 -15.53
N SER A 428 5.37 -22.29 -15.87
CA SER A 428 6.70 -21.74 -16.12
C SER A 428 6.80 -20.32 -15.58
N TRP A 429 8.00 -19.75 -15.60
CA TRP A 429 8.19 -18.31 -15.42
C TRP A 429 9.04 -17.80 -16.57
N LYS A 430 8.44 -17.05 -17.48
CA LYS A 430 9.17 -16.40 -18.58
C LYS A 430 8.82 -14.93 -18.61
N THR A 431 9.83 -14.10 -18.76
CA THR A 431 9.67 -12.66 -18.81
C THR A 431 10.29 -12.10 -20.09
N ILE A 432 9.58 -11.21 -20.76
CA ILE A 432 10.07 -10.41 -21.89
C ILE A 432 9.87 -8.95 -21.53
N VAL A 433 10.93 -8.16 -21.67
CA VAL A 433 10.92 -6.72 -21.40
C VAL A 433 10.94 -5.99 -22.73
N HIS A 434 10.05 -5.01 -22.88
CA HIS A 434 9.87 -4.16 -24.05
C HIS A 434 10.16 -2.72 -23.67
N GLU A 435 10.85 -1.99 -24.55
CA GLU A 435 11.14 -0.57 -24.39
C GLU A 435 9.88 0.29 -24.57
N ALA A 436 9.82 1.44 -23.90
CA ALA A 436 8.67 2.35 -23.89
C ALA A 436 8.13 2.69 -25.30
N ASP A 437 9.02 2.95 -26.26
CA ASP A 437 8.65 3.35 -27.62
C ASP A 437 7.85 2.25 -28.34
N THR A 438 8.24 0.99 -28.17
CA THR A 438 7.55 -0.15 -28.79
C THR A 438 6.12 -0.35 -28.26
N LEU A 439 5.82 0.21 -27.09
CA LEU A 439 4.54 0.06 -26.41
C LEU A 439 3.54 1.12 -26.82
N GLN A 440 3.99 2.26 -27.35
CA GLN A 440 3.08 3.25 -27.93
C GLN A 440 2.36 2.65 -29.14
N ASP A 441 3.11 1.99 -30.03
CA ASP A 441 2.56 1.24 -31.16
C ASP A 441 1.62 0.12 -30.72
N GLU A 442 1.99 -0.66 -29.69
CA GLU A 442 1.12 -1.68 -29.13
C GLU A 442 -0.19 -1.07 -28.58
N ALA A 443 -0.09 0.02 -27.81
CA ALA A 443 -1.22 0.69 -27.21
C ALA A 443 -2.16 1.30 -28.25
N GLU A 444 -1.63 1.87 -29.34
CA GLU A 444 -2.42 2.36 -30.47
C GLU A 444 -3.14 1.22 -31.17
N ARG A 445 -2.45 0.11 -31.46
CA ARG A 445 -3.06 -1.10 -32.04
C ARG A 445 -4.18 -1.66 -31.16
N LEU A 446 -3.98 -1.70 -29.84
CA LEU A 446 -4.99 -2.17 -28.89
C LEU A 446 -6.19 -1.23 -28.81
N LYS A 447 -5.97 0.10 -28.83
CA LYS A 447 -7.06 1.09 -28.90
C LYS A 447 -7.86 0.94 -30.19
N ASP A 448 -7.17 0.77 -31.32
CA ASP A 448 -7.80 0.56 -32.62
C ASP A 448 -8.59 -0.76 -32.66
N ALA A 449 -8.05 -1.83 -32.09
CA ALA A 449 -8.74 -3.12 -31.97
C ALA A 449 -9.97 -3.04 -31.06
N ALA A 450 -9.88 -2.37 -29.92
CA ALA A 450 -11.01 -2.18 -29.00
C ALA A 450 -12.11 -1.29 -29.62
N LEU A 451 -11.72 -0.25 -30.37
CA LEU A 451 -12.65 0.57 -31.14
C LEU A 451 -13.33 -0.26 -32.23
N ASP A 452 -12.57 -1.07 -32.96
CA ASP A 452 -13.08 -1.99 -33.98
C ASP A 452 -14.10 -2.95 -33.39
N GLN A 453 -13.76 -3.61 -32.28
CA GLN A 453 -14.66 -4.54 -31.60
C GLN A 453 -15.96 -3.85 -31.17
N ARG A 454 -15.90 -2.65 -30.61
CA ARG A 454 -17.11 -1.88 -30.24
C ARG A 454 -17.97 -1.54 -31.45
N MET A 455 -17.36 -1.17 -32.57
CA MET A 455 -18.09 -0.91 -33.81
C MET A 455 -18.76 -2.20 -34.32
N ARG A 456 -18.04 -3.33 -34.32
CA ARG A 456 -18.58 -4.63 -34.71
C ARG A 456 -19.76 -5.03 -33.83
N SER A 457 -19.65 -4.93 -32.51
CA SER A 457 -20.74 -5.28 -31.58
C SER A 457 -21.99 -4.43 -31.83
N ARG A 458 -21.85 -3.12 -32.12
CA ARG A 458 -23.00 -2.26 -32.46
C ARG A 458 -23.65 -2.63 -33.78
N ILE A 459 -22.85 -2.96 -34.80
CA ILE A 459 -23.35 -3.41 -36.10
C ILE A 459 -24.10 -4.73 -35.94
N ARG A 460 -23.52 -5.70 -35.22
CA ARG A 460 -24.18 -6.99 -34.94
C ARG A 460 -25.52 -6.80 -34.24
N LEU A 461 -25.56 -5.99 -33.17
CA LEU A 461 -26.81 -5.68 -32.46
C LEU A 461 -27.84 -5.06 -33.40
N ALA A 462 -27.45 -4.05 -34.18
CA ALA A 462 -28.35 -3.37 -35.10
C ALA A 462 -28.87 -4.29 -36.23
N MET A 463 -28.05 -5.23 -36.72
CA MET A 463 -28.47 -6.24 -37.69
C MET A 463 -29.43 -7.26 -37.08
N THR A 464 -29.17 -7.70 -35.85
CA THR A 464 -30.06 -8.59 -35.09
C THR A 464 -31.43 -7.94 -34.87
N ASP A 465 -31.46 -6.66 -34.45
CA ASP A 465 -32.70 -5.93 -34.18
C ASP A 465 -33.55 -5.70 -35.44
N LEU A 466 -32.91 -5.43 -36.59
CA LEU A 466 -33.61 -5.23 -37.86
C LEU A 466 -34.12 -6.53 -38.49
N GLY A 467 -33.43 -7.65 -38.23
CA GLY A 467 -33.66 -8.93 -38.90
C GLY A 467 -33.18 -8.94 -40.37
N GLU A 468 -32.93 -10.14 -40.90
CA GLU A 468 -32.37 -10.33 -42.26
C GLU A 468 -33.24 -9.70 -43.36
N ALA A 469 -34.56 -9.68 -43.17
CA ALA A 469 -35.51 -9.14 -44.15
C ALA A 469 -35.37 -7.62 -44.37
N HIS A 470 -34.82 -6.89 -43.40
CA HIS A 470 -34.79 -5.42 -43.38
C HIS A 470 -33.38 -4.81 -43.20
N ALA A 471 -32.35 -5.64 -43.01
CA ALA A 471 -30.97 -5.21 -42.79
C ALA A 471 -30.29 -4.71 -44.09
N THR A 472 -30.66 -3.52 -44.57
CA THR A 472 -29.90 -2.79 -45.60
C THR A 472 -28.76 -2.00 -44.97
N LYS A 473 -27.66 -1.75 -45.72
CA LYS A 473 -26.50 -0.98 -45.20
C LYS A 473 -26.91 0.37 -44.60
N LEU A 474 -27.86 1.07 -45.23
CA LEU A 474 -28.40 2.35 -44.74
C LEU A 474 -29.16 2.20 -43.42
N ARG A 475 -30.10 1.24 -43.34
CA ARG A 475 -30.89 1.03 -42.13
C ARG A 475 -30.05 0.54 -40.96
N VAL A 476 -29.07 -0.33 -41.20
CA VAL A 476 -28.14 -0.76 -40.15
C VAL A 476 -27.36 0.45 -39.64
N ARG A 477 -26.83 1.31 -40.52
CA ARG A 477 -26.14 2.54 -40.11
C ARG A 477 -27.00 3.43 -39.22
N GLU A 478 -28.24 3.69 -39.64
CA GLU A 478 -29.21 4.51 -38.90
C GLU A 478 -29.49 3.91 -37.53
N ASN A 479 -29.72 2.59 -37.45
CA ASN A 479 -29.99 1.88 -36.21
C ASN A 479 -28.76 1.79 -35.29
N CYS A 480 -27.54 1.79 -35.85
CA CYS A 480 -26.30 1.80 -35.07
C CYS A 480 -26.02 3.14 -34.37
N GLY A 481 -26.62 4.25 -34.83
CA GLY A 481 -26.34 5.61 -34.35
C GLY A 481 -24.88 6.05 -34.53
N MET A 482 -24.15 5.48 -35.50
CA MET A 482 -22.75 5.81 -35.76
C MET A 482 -22.60 6.84 -36.90
N ASN A 483 -21.57 7.69 -36.82
CA ASN A 483 -21.16 8.54 -37.94
C ASN A 483 -20.82 7.66 -39.17
N GLY A 484 -21.21 8.12 -40.37
CA GLY A 484 -21.04 7.40 -41.63
C GLY A 484 -19.61 6.88 -41.87
N THR A 485 -18.57 7.64 -41.53
CA THR A 485 -17.16 7.22 -41.73
C THR A 485 -16.77 6.07 -40.79
N LYS A 486 -17.17 6.15 -39.51
CA LYS A 486 -16.90 5.08 -38.54
C LYS A 486 -17.67 3.82 -38.89
N PHE A 487 -18.94 3.97 -39.27
CA PHE A 487 -19.79 2.88 -39.72
C PHE A 487 -19.20 2.20 -40.96
N ALA A 488 -18.81 2.95 -41.99
CA ALA A 488 -18.23 2.39 -43.21
C ALA A 488 -16.96 1.57 -42.90
N ARG A 489 -16.02 2.11 -42.10
CA ARG A 489 -14.80 1.39 -41.70
C ARG A 489 -15.12 0.07 -40.98
N GLY A 490 -16.04 0.08 -40.01
CA GLY A 490 -16.44 -1.14 -39.28
C GLY A 490 -17.18 -2.14 -40.17
N TRP A 491 -18.11 -1.65 -40.99
CA TRP A 491 -18.89 -2.46 -41.92
C TRP A 491 -18.01 -3.16 -42.96
N ASP A 492 -17.12 -2.42 -43.63
CA ASP A 492 -16.28 -2.95 -44.69
C ASP A 492 -15.29 -3.99 -44.13
N ARG A 493 -14.81 -3.82 -42.89
CA ARG A 493 -14.02 -4.83 -42.16
C ARG A 493 -14.82 -6.10 -41.86
N MET A 494 -16.07 -5.97 -41.43
CA MET A 494 -16.93 -7.13 -41.16
C MET A 494 -17.27 -7.89 -42.45
N VAL A 495 -17.49 -7.19 -43.57
CA VAL A 495 -17.69 -7.81 -44.89
C VAL A 495 -16.41 -8.52 -45.35
N ALA A 496 -15.25 -7.87 -45.24
CA ALA A 496 -13.97 -8.47 -45.60
C ALA A 496 -13.61 -9.68 -44.73
N ALA A 497 -14.01 -9.68 -43.46
CA ALA A 497 -13.85 -10.80 -42.54
C ALA A 497 -14.87 -11.94 -42.76
N GLY A 498 -15.81 -11.78 -43.70
CA GLY A 498 -16.88 -12.75 -43.96
C GLY A 498 -17.91 -12.84 -42.83
N GLU A 499 -17.96 -11.86 -41.92
CA GLU A 499 -18.98 -11.81 -40.86
C GLU A 499 -20.33 -11.31 -41.39
N ILE A 500 -20.30 -10.49 -42.46
CA ILE A 500 -21.50 -9.97 -43.12
C ILE A 500 -21.48 -10.41 -44.57
N GLU A 501 -22.58 -11.01 -45.00
CA GLU A 501 -22.76 -11.45 -46.37
C GLU A 501 -23.93 -10.72 -47.03
N LYS A 502 -23.74 -10.34 -48.29
CA LYS A 502 -24.79 -9.76 -49.12
C LYS A 502 -25.74 -10.86 -49.60
N ILE A 503 -27.03 -10.72 -49.31
CA ILE A 503 -28.07 -11.62 -49.82
C ILE A 503 -28.35 -11.22 -51.27
N VAL A 504 -28.06 -12.12 -52.21
CA VAL A 504 -28.37 -11.92 -53.63
C VAL A 504 -29.86 -12.17 -53.84
N ASP A 505 -30.62 -11.11 -54.08
CA ASP A 505 -32.03 -11.22 -54.47
C ASP A 505 -32.11 -11.02 -55.99
N GLU A 506 -32.36 -12.10 -56.73
CA GLU A 506 -32.25 -12.13 -58.21
C GLU A 506 -33.29 -11.26 -58.92
N LYS A 507 -34.31 -10.73 -58.22
CA LYS A 507 -35.52 -10.26 -58.88
C LYS A 507 -35.81 -8.77 -58.86
N ARG A 508 -35.06 -7.88 -58.19
CA ARG A 508 -35.51 -6.47 -58.04
C ARG A 508 -34.41 -5.39 -57.90
N PHE A 509 -34.72 -4.19 -58.39
CA PHE A 509 -33.99 -2.91 -58.28
C PHE A 509 -33.87 -2.32 -56.85
N TYR A 510 -33.96 -3.13 -55.79
CA TYR A 510 -33.92 -2.63 -54.40
C TYR A 510 -32.51 -2.62 -53.83
N ASP A 511 -32.31 -1.80 -52.79
CA ASP A 511 -31.06 -1.77 -52.02
C ASP A 511 -30.66 -3.17 -51.54
N PRO A 512 -29.36 -3.53 -51.63
CA PRO A 512 -28.90 -4.86 -51.24
C PRO A 512 -29.14 -5.11 -49.75
N LYS A 513 -29.65 -6.31 -49.45
CA LYS A 513 -29.85 -6.81 -48.08
C LYS A 513 -28.63 -7.60 -47.63
N TYR A 514 -28.40 -7.64 -46.32
CA TYR A 514 -27.26 -8.30 -45.72
C TYR A 514 -27.69 -9.17 -44.55
N ARG A 515 -26.99 -10.28 -44.32
CA ARG A 515 -27.15 -11.14 -43.15
C ARG A 515 -25.84 -11.26 -42.39
N LEU A 516 -25.96 -11.49 -41.09
CA LEU A 516 -24.82 -11.81 -40.24
C LEU A 516 -24.54 -13.31 -40.37
N ILE A 517 -23.32 -13.68 -40.77
CA ILE A 517 -22.87 -15.07 -40.72
C ILE A 517 -22.46 -15.33 -39.28
N GLN A 518 -23.18 -16.22 -38.59
CA GLN A 518 -22.73 -16.72 -37.29
C GLN A 518 -21.37 -17.41 -37.48
N SER A 519 -20.30 -16.73 -37.08
CA SER A 519 -18.96 -17.32 -37.16
C SER A 519 -18.90 -18.55 -36.26
N ALA A 520 -18.17 -19.59 -36.68
CA ALA A 520 -17.98 -20.79 -35.87
C ALA A 520 -17.34 -20.49 -34.49
N GLN A 521 -16.68 -19.34 -34.35
CA GLN A 521 -16.06 -18.85 -33.11
C GLN A 521 -17.10 -18.51 -32.03
N GLU A 522 -18.22 -17.88 -32.40
CA GLU A 522 -19.27 -17.48 -31.44
C GLU A 522 -19.98 -18.69 -30.81
N LYS A 523 -20.01 -19.84 -31.51
CA LYS A 523 -20.49 -21.10 -30.93
C LYS A 523 -19.56 -21.68 -29.88
N LYS A 524 -18.25 -21.37 -29.91
CA LYS A 524 -17.29 -21.76 -28.87
C LYS A 524 -17.36 -20.83 -27.66
N ASP A 525 -17.38 -19.52 -27.90
CA ASP A 525 -17.41 -18.52 -26.81
C ASP A 525 -18.74 -18.56 -26.03
N ALA A 526 -19.87 -18.88 -26.68
CA ALA A 526 -21.16 -19.08 -26.03
C ALA A 526 -21.24 -20.36 -25.17
N VAL A 527 -20.37 -21.35 -25.42
CA VAL A 527 -20.28 -22.59 -24.61
C VAL A 527 -19.37 -22.38 -23.40
N GLU A 528 -18.37 -21.48 -23.48
CA GLU A 528 -17.45 -21.19 -22.39
C GLU A 528 -17.94 -20.07 -21.45
N SER A 529 -18.87 -19.22 -21.88
CA SER A 529 -19.52 -18.22 -21.02
C SER A 529 -20.62 -18.86 -20.16
N THR A 530 -20.21 -19.51 -19.07
CA THR A 530 -21.11 -19.92 -17.98
C THR A 530 -21.83 -18.66 -17.45
N PRO A 531 -23.16 -18.66 -17.27
CA PRO A 531 -23.89 -17.45 -16.91
C PRO A 531 -23.42 -16.92 -15.54
N LEU A 532 -22.96 -15.66 -15.52
CA LEU A 532 -22.68 -14.93 -14.30
C LEU A 532 -23.96 -14.87 -13.45
N VAL A 533 -23.89 -15.49 -12.28
CA VAL A 533 -24.94 -15.48 -11.25
C VAL A 533 -25.26 -14.04 -10.85
N GLY A 534 -26.49 -13.62 -11.16
CA GLY A 534 -27.34 -12.74 -10.35
C GLY A 534 -26.87 -11.31 -10.07
N SER A 535 -27.17 -10.39 -10.99
CA SER A 535 -27.34 -8.96 -10.63
C SER A 535 -28.62 -8.81 -9.79
N ALA A 536 -28.46 -8.46 -8.52
CA ALA A 536 -29.57 -8.20 -7.60
C ALA A 536 -30.45 -7.04 -8.12
N VAL A 537 -31.72 -7.37 -8.36
CA VAL A 537 -32.82 -6.45 -8.63
C VAL A 537 -33.04 -5.60 -7.38
N ARG A 538 -32.95 -4.27 -7.52
CA ARG A 538 -33.47 -3.32 -6.53
C ARG A 538 -34.99 -3.35 -6.57
N THR A 539 -35.61 -3.98 -5.59
CA THR A 539 -37.03 -3.77 -5.25
C THR A 539 -37.16 -2.53 -4.36
N MET A 540 -37.97 -1.57 -4.81
CA MET A 540 -38.53 -0.51 -3.97
C MET A 540 -39.86 -0.98 -3.36
N GLY A 541 -40.13 -0.54 -2.12
CA GLY A 541 -41.39 -0.72 -1.37
C GLY A 541 -41.33 -1.92 -0.43
N SER A 542 -41.74 -1.88 0.83
CA SER A 542 -42.58 -0.95 1.58
C SER A 542 -42.45 -1.25 3.09
N ASP A 543 -42.85 -0.28 3.91
CA ASP A 543 -43.35 -0.41 5.29
C ASP A 543 -42.45 -0.97 6.40
N ASN A 544 -42.04 -0.06 7.30
CA ASN A 544 -42.29 -0.30 8.72
C ASN A 544 -42.42 1.02 9.50
N ARG A 545 -43.66 1.37 9.85
CA ARG A 545 -43.99 2.31 10.92
C ARG A 545 -43.92 1.57 12.25
N LEU A 546 -43.21 2.11 13.24
CA LEU A 546 -43.61 2.02 14.65
C LEU A 546 -42.95 3.12 15.49
N ALA A 547 -43.82 4.04 15.93
CA ALA A 547 -43.88 4.75 17.22
C ALA A 547 -42.69 5.61 17.74
N ARG A 548 -42.97 6.92 17.87
CA ARG A 548 -42.81 7.84 19.05
C ARG A 548 -42.90 9.28 18.53
N SER A 549 -44.06 9.93 18.52
CA SER A 549 -44.73 10.71 19.58
C SER A 549 -43.94 11.92 20.10
N ILE A 550 -44.58 13.11 19.99
CA ILE A 550 -44.37 14.37 20.76
C ILE A 550 -43.15 15.17 20.22
N ASP A 551 -43.23 16.43 19.76
CA ASP A 551 -44.02 17.59 20.18
C ASP A 551 -44.38 18.50 18.99
N ALA A 552 -45.52 19.18 19.10
CA ALA A 552 -45.95 20.25 18.21
C ALA A 552 -46.04 21.55 19.01
N SER A 553 -45.39 22.62 18.55
CA SER A 553 -45.77 23.98 18.92
C SER A 553 -45.31 25.02 17.88
N ALA A 554 -46.21 25.99 17.63
CA ALA A 554 -46.10 27.25 16.87
C ALA A 554 -45.95 27.13 15.33
N VAL A 555 -46.91 27.41 14.44
CA VAL A 555 -47.99 28.44 14.29
C VAL A 555 -47.48 29.85 13.98
N ARG A 556 -47.68 30.24 12.69
CA ARG A 556 -47.92 31.59 12.08
C ARG A 556 -46.70 32.52 11.93
N THR A 557 -46.54 33.32 10.86
CA THR A 557 -47.37 33.70 9.71
C THR A 557 -46.51 34.36 8.62
N ALA A 558 -47.00 34.30 7.39
CA ALA A 558 -46.57 35.02 6.19
C ALA A 558 -46.50 36.56 6.38
N ASP A 559 -45.65 37.27 5.64
CA ASP A 559 -46.01 37.83 4.32
C ASP A 559 -44.80 38.44 3.55
N PRO A 560 -44.92 38.67 2.23
CA PRO A 560 -43.85 38.94 1.28
C PRO A 560 -43.75 40.42 0.91
N THR A 561 -42.68 40.82 0.23
CA THR A 561 -42.64 41.82 -0.87
C THR A 561 -41.19 42.10 -1.26
N GLY A 562 -40.91 42.31 -2.55
CA GLY A 562 -39.65 42.94 -2.97
C GLY A 562 -39.14 42.57 -4.36
N ASP A 563 -39.87 42.99 -5.40
CA ASP A 563 -39.35 43.22 -6.75
C ASP A 563 -38.14 44.17 -6.73
N ALA A 564 -37.15 43.94 -7.61
CA ALA A 564 -36.64 44.94 -8.59
C ALA A 564 -35.35 44.48 -9.32
N LEU A 565 -35.53 44.09 -10.57
CA LEU A 565 -34.84 44.55 -11.80
C LEU A 565 -33.46 45.26 -11.75
N ARG A 566 -32.64 44.84 -12.75
CA ARG A 566 -31.63 45.56 -13.58
C ARG A 566 -30.23 45.83 -13.00
N ASP A 567 -29.19 45.32 -13.67
CA ASP A 567 -28.54 46.03 -14.79
C ASP A 567 -27.44 45.20 -15.48
N GLU A 568 -27.37 45.30 -16.81
CA GLU A 568 -26.23 44.90 -17.64
C GLU A 568 -25.18 46.03 -17.67
N LYS A 569 -23.87 45.72 -17.60
CA LYS A 569 -22.83 46.32 -18.48
C LYS A 569 -21.43 45.70 -18.31
N LYS A 570 -20.94 45.20 -19.46
CA LYS A 570 -19.59 45.14 -20.06
C LYS A 570 -18.36 45.61 -19.26
N LEU A 571 -17.26 44.83 -19.41
CA LEU A 571 -15.84 45.15 -19.72
C LEU A 571 -15.00 43.98 -19.12
N GLY A 572 -14.11 43.23 -19.78
CA GLY A 572 -13.21 43.51 -20.90
C GLY A 572 -11.77 43.42 -20.37
N ALA A 573 -11.00 42.39 -20.73
CA ALA A 573 -9.53 42.44 -20.85
C ALA A 573 -8.95 41.10 -21.33
N ALA A 574 -8.17 41.19 -22.40
CA ALA A 574 -7.33 40.15 -22.96
C ALA A 574 -6.02 40.04 -22.16
N VAL A 575 -5.47 38.83 -22.02
CA VAL A 575 -4.11 38.60 -21.53
C VAL A 575 -3.28 38.06 -22.69
N GLN A 576 -2.25 38.82 -23.03
CA GLN A 576 -1.24 38.53 -24.04
C GLN A 576 -0.33 37.39 -23.59
N SER A 577 -0.05 36.47 -24.51
CA SER A 577 0.99 35.45 -24.43
C SER A 577 2.37 36.09 -24.53
N VAL A 578 3.24 35.81 -23.56
CA VAL A 578 4.67 36.11 -23.65
C VAL A 578 5.40 34.86 -24.11
N ASP A 579 5.87 34.89 -25.35
CA ASP A 579 6.87 33.97 -25.91
C ASP A 579 8.20 34.16 -25.18
N SER A 580 8.77 33.06 -24.67
CA SER A 580 10.16 32.99 -24.23
C SER A 580 10.93 32.04 -25.15
N ARG A 581 11.70 32.64 -26.08
CA ARG A 581 12.76 31.96 -26.83
C ARG A 581 14.00 31.89 -25.94
N CYS A 582 14.43 30.69 -25.58
CA CYS A 582 15.79 30.45 -25.09
C CYS A 582 16.71 30.12 -26.26
N GLY A 583 17.76 30.94 -26.40
CA GLY A 583 18.83 30.78 -27.37
C GLY A 583 19.86 29.73 -26.93
N SER A 584 20.36 29.02 -27.93
CA SER A 584 21.57 28.19 -27.92
C SER A 584 22.81 29.07 -27.77
N ILE A 585 23.71 28.74 -26.84
CA ILE A 585 25.11 29.18 -26.87
C ILE A 585 25.98 27.92 -26.75
N ALA A 586 26.77 27.70 -27.80
CA ALA A 586 27.92 26.83 -27.81
C ALA A 586 29.17 27.72 -27.79
N SER A 587 30.10 27.43 -26.88
CA SER A 587 31.54 27.73 -26.93
C SER A 587 32.21 26.93 -25.84
#